data_AF-A0A6B3H7D4-F1
#
_entry.id   AF-A0A6B3H7D4-F1
#
_cell.length_a   1.000
_cell.length_b   1.000
_cell.length_c   1.000
_cell.angle_alpha   90.00
_cell.angle_beta   90.00
_cell.angle_gamma   90.00
#
_symmetry.space_group_name_H-M   'P 1'
#
loop_
_entity.id
_entity.type
_entity.pdbx_description
1 polymer ?
#
loop_
_entity_poly.entity_id
_entity_poly.type
_entity_poly.pdbx_seq_one_letter_code
_entity_poly.pdbx_strand_id
1 'polypeptide(L)'
;MLRIHFTAQDLARTRVATTIGAAAETYYSLELLREGRDTARFGAWRAAVAPRMGAETRPLTSLLPTRGPGLDLLALTGDVPSLDHAVDNLLHTPVSRLRREFEGVDFSPGQRPWAGRLAEGDRDALREFAGAVRACHRLAVEPYWNKGRSELVAL
;
A
#
# COMPACT_ATOMS: atom_id res chain seq x y z
N MET A 1 -19.53 9.94 -13.26
CA MET A 1 -19.77 8.65 -12.58
C MET A 1 -19.41 7.53 -13.54
N LEU A 2 -18.47 6.65 -13.17
CA LEU A 2 -18.07 5.51 -14.01
C LEU A 2 -19.07 4.36 -13.79
N ARG A 3 -19.65 3.81 -14.86
CA ARG A 3 -20.52 2.62 -14.81
C ARG A 3 -19.85 1.52 -15.62
N ILE A 4 -19.49 0.43 -14.97
CA ILE A 4 -18.92 -0.74 -15.63
C ILE A 4 -20.05 -1.78 -15.77
N HIS A 5 -20.32 -2.19 -17.00
CA HIS A 5 -21.39 -3.14 -17.33
C HIS A 5 -20.76 -4.51 -17.63
N PHE A 6 -21.12 -5.52 -16.84
CA PHE A 6 -20.73 -6.92 -17.06
C PHE A 6 -21.95 -7.74 -17.45
N THR A 7 -21.82 -8.58 -18.47
CA THR A 7 -22.77 -9.67 -18.72
C THR A 7 -22.37 -10.92 -17.92
N ALA A 8 -23.27 -11.90 -17.83
CA ALA A 8 -22.93 -13.21 -17.25
C ALA A 8 -21.73 -13.87 -17.96
N GLN A 9 -21.61 -13.67 -19.28
CA GLN A 9 -20.50 -14.19 -20.08
C GLN A 9 -19.18 -13.48 -19.76
N ASP A 10 -19.23 -12.21 -19.37
CA ASP A 10 -18.04 -11.46 -18.97
C ASP A 10 -17.58 -11.87 -17.57
N LEU A 11 -18.52 -12.12 -16.65
CA LEU A 11 -18.21 -12.68 -15.34
C LEU A 11 -17.59 -14.08 -15.45
N ALA A 12 -18.12 -14.95 -16.31
CA ALA A 12 -17.56 -16.30 -16.53
C ALA A 12 -16.11 -16.28 -17.04
N ARG A 13 -15.72 -15.23 -17.75
CA ARG A 13 -14.36 -15.03 -18.28
C ARG A 13 -13.47 -14.19 -17.39
N THR A 14 -14.01 -13.60 -16.31
CA THR A 14 -13.23 -12.82 -15.37
C THR A 14 -12.36 -13.74 -14.52
N ARG A 15 -11.13 -13.31 -14.27
CA ARG A 15 -10.22 -13.96 -13.32
C ARG A 15 -9.81 -12.92 -12.30
N VAL A 16 -9.95 -13.28 -11.03
CA VAL A 16 -9.51 -12.42 -9.93
C VAL A 16 -8.04 -12.71 -9.70
N ALA A 17 -7.19 -11.69 -9.83
CA ALA A 17 -5.79 -11.80 -9.48
C ALA A 17 -5.68 -12.18 -7.99
N THR A 18 -4.74 -13.06 -7.65
CA THR A 18 -4.59 -13.53 -6.27
C THR A 18 -4.08 -12.46 -5.32
N THR A 19 -3.51 -11.39 -5.87
CA THR A 19 -2.98 -10.22 -5.19
C THR A 19 -2.94 -9.05 -6.19
N ILE A 20 -2.93 -7.83 -5.66
CA ILE A 20 -2.56 -6.63 -6.42
C ILE A 20 -1.10 -6.19 -6.14
N GLY A 21 -0.31 -7.07 -5.51
CA GLY A 21 1.06 -6.81 -5.06
C GLY A 21 1.13 -6.60 -3.55
N ALA A 22 2.07 -7.27 -2.89
CA ALA A 22 2.17 -7.27 -1.42
C ALA A 22 2.42 -5.86 -0.84
N ALA A 23 3.19 -5.03 -1.53
CA ALA A 23 3.41 -3.64 -1.11
C ALA A 23 2.16 -2.77 -1.32
N ALA A 24 1.44 -2.94 -2.43
CA ALA A 24 0.18 -2.23 -2.67
C ALA A 24 -0.87 -2.57 -1.62
N GLU A 25 -1.06 -3.85 -1.31
CA GLU A 25 -1.98 -4.30 -0.25
C GLU A 25 -1.57 -3.78 1.13
N THR A 26 -0.26 -3.74 1.40
CA THR A 26 0.27 -3.11 2.63
C THR A 26 -0.13 -1.65 2.69
N TYR A 27 0.06 -0.88 1.63
CA TYR A 27 -0.29 0.53 1.59
C TYR A 27 -1.80 0.76 1.78
N TYR A 28 -2.64 0.02 1.06
CA TYR A 28 -4.09 0.10 1.20
C TYR A 28 -4.57 -0.29 2.61
N SER A 29 -3.91 -1.23 3.28
CA SER A 29 -4.21 -1.54 4.68
C SER A 29 -3.97 -0.33 5.59
N LEU A 30 -2.96 0.49 5.32
CA LEU A 30 -2.69 1.70 6.11
C LEU A 30 -3.69 2.80 5.83
N GLU A 31 -4.15 2.94 4.58
CA GLU A 31 -5.26 3.84 4.25
C GLU A 31 -6.55 3.42 4.99
N LEU A 32 -6.87 2.12 5.01
CA LEU A 32 -7.98 1.56 5.78
C LEU A 32 -7.85 1.82 7.28
N LEU A 33 -6.64 1.67 7.83
CA LEU A 33 -6.34 1.95 9.24
C LEU A 33 -6.61 3.43 9.59
N ARG A 34 -6.28 4.34 8.67
CA ARG A 34 -6.32 5.79 8.84
C ARG A 34 -7.71 6.38 8.61
N GLU A 35 -8.42 5.97 7.56
CA GLU A 35 -9.70 6.55 7.17
C GLU A 35 -10.77 6.36 8.25
N GLY A 36 -10.60 5.36 9.12
CA GLY A 36 -11.55 5.07 10.20
C GLY A 36 -12.97 4.79 9.71
N ARG A 37 -13.17 4.68 8.39
CA ARG A 37 -14.47 4.56 7.75
C ARG A 37 -15.05 3.18 8.04
N ASP A 38 -16.35 3.25 8.26
CA ASP A 38 -17.17 2.28 8.93
C ASP A 38 -17.14 0.89 8.27
N THR A 39 -16.54 -0.06 8.97
CA THR A 39 -16.93 -1.46 8.90
C THR A 39 -16.63 -2.09 10.25
N ALA A 40 -17.67 -2.48 10.99
CA ALA A 40 -17.53 -3.33 12.18
C ALA A 40 -16.60 -4.54 11.94
N ARG A 41 -16.48 -4.99 10.68
CA ARG A 41 -15.61 -6.08 10.22
C ARG A 41 -14.11 -5.88 10.50
N PHE A 42 -13.59 -4.66 10.42
CA PHE A 42 -12.16 -4.39 10.66
C PHE A 42 -11.83 -3.85 12.05
N GLY A 43 -12.82 -3.77 12.96
CA GLY A 43 -12.62 -3.21 14.31
C GLY A 43 -11.54 -3.93 15.10
N ALA A 44 -11.61 -5.27 15.17
CA ALA A 44 -10.64 -6.09 15.90
C ALA A 44 -9.22 -5.99 15.30
N TRP A 45 -9.11 -5.99 13.96
CA TRP A 45 -7.84 -5.81 13.27
C TRP A 45 -7.22 -4.44 13.56
N ARG A 46 -8.00 -3.35 13.49
CA ARG A 46 -7.52 -2.00 13.82
C ARG A 46 -7.04 -1.90 15.26
N ALA A 47 -7.80 -2.46 16.21
CA ALA A 47 -7.43 -2.47 17.62
C ALA A 47 -6.12 -3.24 17.88
N ALA A 48 -5.85 -4.30 17.11
CA ALA A 48 -4.61 -5.07 17.21
C ALA A 48 -3.41 -4.39 16.52
N VAL A 49 -3.63 -3.66 15.43
CA VAL A 49 -2.58 -3.11 14.57
C VAL A 49 -2.18 -1.68 14.95
N ALA A 50 -3.15 -0.80 15.21
CA ALA A 50 -2.89 0.63 15.46
C ALA A 50 -1.89 0.90 16.59
N PRO A 51 -1.97 0.23 17.77
CA PRO A 51 -1.03 0.48 18.87
C PRO A 51 0.42 0.05 18.57
N ARG A 52 0.62 -0.76 17.53
CA ARG A 52 1.93 -1.29 17.13
C ARG A 52 2.61 -0.44 16.06
N MET A 53 1.92 0.56 15.52
CA MET A 53 2.51 1.56 14.64
C MET A 53 3.47 2.44 15.43
N GLY A 54 4.67 2.68 14.90
CA GLY A 54 5.73 3.34 15.64
C GLY A 54 6.84 3.88 14.74
N ALA A 55 8.05 3.99 15.30
CA ALA A 55 9.19 4.57 14.60
C ALA A 55 9.54 3.84 13.29
N GLU A 56 9.50 2.51 13.29
CA GLU A 56 9.84 1.71 12.10
C GLU A 56 8.83 1.85 10.96
N THR A 57 7.54 2.06 11.27
CA THR A 57 6.47 2.21 10.26
C THR A 57 6.32 3.66 9.79
N ARG A 58 6.82 4.62 10.58
CA ARG A 58 6.67 6.06 10.36
C ARG A 58 7.11 6.54 8.97
N PRO A 59 8.22 6.08 8.38
CA PRO A 59 8.63 6.53 7.05
C PRO A 59 7.55 6.29 5.97
N LEU A 60 6.76 5.21 6.09
CA LEU A 60 5.63 4.94 5.19
C LEU A 60 4.35 5.64 5.66
N THR A 61 3.97 5.48 6.94
CA THR A 61 2.69 6.03 7.44
C THR A 61 2.65 7.55 7.42
N SER A 62 3.82 8.21 7.48
CA SER A 62 3.91 9.67 7.37
C SER A 62 3.56 10.18 5.97
N LEU A 63 3.55 9.34 4.93
CA LEU A 63 3.22 9.73 3.55
C LEU A 63 1.79 9.38 3.14
N LEU A 64 0.96 8.90 4.07
CA LEU A 64 -0.46 8.66 3.76
C LEU A 64 -1.15 9.96 3.37
N PRO A 65 -1.97 9.97 2.31
CA PRO A 65 -2.60 11.17 1.78
C PRO A 65 -3.57 11.75 2.81
N THR A 66 -3.59 13.07 2.94
CA THR A 66 -4.65 13.75 3.71
C THR A 66 -5.95 13.88 2.95
N ARG A 67 -5.85 14.00 1.63
CA ARG A 67 -6.94 14.09 0.67
C ARG A 67 -6.46 13.53 -0.66
N GLY A 68 -7.42 13.10 -1.49
CA GLY A 68 -7.09 12.59 -2.83
C GLY A 68 -6.36 11.24 -2.80
N PRO A 69 -5.85 10.78 -3.96
CA PRO A 69 -5.15 9.52 -4.06
C PRO A 69 -3.80 9.57 -3.33
N GLY A 70 -3.40 8.43 -2.75
CA GLY A 70 -2.07 8.22 -2.19
C GLY A 70 -1.05 7.77 -3.24
N LEU A 71 0.10 7.28 -2.75
CA LEU A 71 1.13 6.68 -3.59
C LEU A 71 0.64 5.37 -4.23
N ASP A 72 0.92 5.19 -5.53
CA ASP A 72 0.67 3.94 -6.23
C ASP A 72 1.87 2.98 -6.07
N LEU A 73 1.86 2.18 -5.00
CA LEU A 73 2.91 1.17 -4.79
C LEU A 73 2.84 0.03 -5.80
N LEU A 74 1.69 -0.22 -6.45
CA LEU A 74 1.62 -1.19 -7.55
C LEU A 74 2.45 -0.68 -8.75
N ALA A 75 2.34 0.61 -9.09
CA ALA A 75 3.12 1.22 -10.16
C ALA A 75 4.64 1.24 -9.86
N LEU A 76 5.03 1.37 -8.58
CA LEU A 76 6.42 1.38 -8.14
C LEU A 76 7.02 -0.02 -8.00
N THR A 77 6.25 -0.99 -7.53
CA THR A 77 6.78 -2.28 -7.06
C THR A 77 6.27 -3.49 -7.83
N GLY A 78 5.29 -3.32 -8.70
CA GLY A 78 4.62 -4.39 -9.44
C GLY A 78 3.61 -5.16 -8.58
N ASP A 79 2.96 -6.14 -9.21
CA ASP A 79 1.93 -7.00 -8.62
C ASP A 79 2.50 -8.27 -7.97
N VAL A 80 3.76 -8.20 -7.52
CA VAL A 80 4.46 -9.38 -6.99
C VAL A 80 3.93 -9.78 -5.60
N PRO A 81 3.67 -11.08 -5.35
CA PRO A 81 3.17 -11.55 -4.05
C PRO A 81 4.25 -11.57 -2.97
N SER A 82 5.52 -11.54 -3.34
CA SER A 82 6.64 -11.49 -2.40
C SER A 82 6.95 -10.04 -2.02
N LEU A 83 6.84 -9.72 -0.73
CA LEU A 83 7.20 -8.40 -0.24
C LEU A 83 8.68 -8.07 -0.48
N ASP A 84 9.57 -9.04 -0.35
CA ASP A 84 10.99 -8.80 -0.58
C ASP A 84 11.30 -8.50 -2.05
N HIS A 85 10.58 -9.14 -2.99
CA HIS A 85 10.69 -8.78 -4.40
C HIS A 85 10.08 -7.39 -4.67
N ALA A 86 8.96 -7.04 -4.04
CA ALA A 86 8.36 -5.72 -4.17
C ALA A 86 9.33 -4.62 -3.67
N VAL A 87 10.03 -4.88 -2.56
CA VAL A 87 11.05 -3.97 -2.04
C VAL A 87 12.28 -3.91 -2.95
N ASP A 88 12.72 -5.04 -3.51
CA ASP A 88 13.82 -5.03 -4.48
C ASP A 88 13.49 -4.18 -5.71
N ASN A 89 12.26 -4.33 -6.24
CA ASN A 89 11.75 -3.50 -7.34
C ASN A 89 11.73 -2.01 -6.96
N LEU A 90 11.26 -1.69 -5.75
CA LEU A 90 11.25 -0.32 -5.22
C LEU A 90 12.65 0.28 -5.17
N LEU A 91 13.63 -0.48 -4.66
CA LEU A 91 15.02 -0.05 -4.57
C LEU A 91 15.69 0.06 -5.94
N HIS A 92 15.19 -0.61 -6.98
CA HIS A 92 15.69 -0.49 -8.36
C HIS A 92 14.82 0.41 -9.24
N THR A 93 13.83 1.09 -8.66
CA THR A 93 12.94 1.96 -9.42
C THR A 93 13.71 3.15 -10.00
N PRO A 94 13.59 3.42 -11.33
CA PRO A 94 14.20 4.60 -11.93
C PRO A 94 13.69 5.89 -11.29
N VAL A 95 14.58 6.86 -11.06
CA VAL A 95 14.24 8.17 -10.47
C VAL A 95 13.10 8.87 -11.22
N SER A 96 13.06 8.75 -12.54
CA SER A 96 11.96 9.32 -13.36
C SER A 96 10.60 8.73 -13.01
N ARG A 97 10.52 7.43 -12.66
CA ARG A 97 9.30 6.80 -12.20
C ARG A 97 8.93 7.26 -10.79
N LEU A 98 9.90 7.32 -9.87
CA LEU A 98 9.68 7.87 -8.52
C LEU A 98 9.11 9.30 -8.58
N ARG A 99 9.71 10.19 -9.37
CA ARG A 99 9.20 11.56 -9.54
C ARG A 99 7.74 11.58 -9.99
N ARG A 100 7.42 10.79 -11.02
CA ARG A 100 6.06 10.76 -11.59
C ARG A 100 5.02 10.29 -10.58
N GLU A 101 5.31 9.24 -9.81
CA GLU A 101 4.35 8.74 -8.82
C GLU A 101 4.17 9.71 -7.62
N PHE A 102 5.15 10.57 -7.35
CA PHE A 102 5.08 11.55 -6.26
C PHE A 102 4.51 12.91 -6.70
N GLU A 103 4.64 13.30 -7.98
CA GLU A 103 4.21 14.61 -8.50
C GLU A 103 2.70 14.84 -8.39
N GLY A 104 1.90 13.79 -8.55
CA GLY A 104 0.44 13.85 -8.48
C GLY A 104 -0.17 13.78 -7.08
N VAL A 105 0.64 13.62 -6.03
CA VAL A 105 0.16 13.39 -4.67
C VAL A 105 0.16 14.69 -3.85
N ASP A 106 -0.97 15.00 -3.23
CA ASP A 106 -1.13 16.19 -2.39
C ASP A 106 -0.51 15.97 -1.00
N PHE A 107 0.81 16.21 -0.90
CA PHE A 107 1.53 16.18 0.36
C PHE A 107 1.33 17.47 1.17
N SER A 108 0.92 17.32 2.43
CA SER A 108 0.87 18.42 3.40
C SER A 108 2.26 19.03 3.61
N PRO A 109 2.37 20.31 4.03
CA PRO A 109 3.66 20.99 4.16
C PRO A 109 4.72 20.23 4.97
N GLY A 110 4.32 19.52 6.03
CA GLY A 110 5.24 18.71 6.85
C GLY A 110 5.73 17.42 6.17
N GLN A 111 5.02 16.92 5.15
CA GLN A 111 5.38 15.71 4.41
C GLN A 111 6.33 16.00 3.23
N ARG A 112 6.27 17.21 2.68
CA ARG A 112 6.98 17.59 1.43
C ARG A 112 8.50 17.36 1.47
N PRO A 113 9.26 17.70 2.54
CA PRO A 113 10.69 17.44 2.56
C PRO A 113 11.03 15.94 2.47
N TRP A 114 10.25 15.11 3.16
CA TRP A 114 10.42 13.67 3.14
C TRP A 114 10.02 13.06 1.78
N ALA A 115 8.89 13.49 1.23
CA ALA A 115 8.44 13.10 -0.11
C ALA A 115 9.44 13.52 -1.21
N GLY A 116 10.02 14.72 -1.10
CA GLY A 116 11.00 15.24 -2.04
C GLY A 116 12.26 14.38 -2.13
N ARG A 117 12.83 13.97 -0.98
CA ARG A 117 13.98 13.05 -0.96
C ARG A 117 13.71 11.75 -1.73
N LEU A 118 12.53 11.16 -1.52
CA LEU A 118 12.13 9.93 -2.22
C LEU A 118 11.93 10.16 -3.73
N ALA A 119 11.25 11.26 -4.10
CA ALA A 119 11.05 11.63 -5.50
C ALA A 119 12.38 11.86 -6.23
N GLU A 120 13.39 12.40 -5.55
CA GLU A 120 14.72 12.61 -6.10
C GLU A 120 15.58 11.33 -6.16
N GLY A 121 15.10 10.24 -5.56
CA GLY A 121 15.80 8.95 -5.54
C GLY A 121 16.93 8.86 -4.53
N ASP A 122 16.88 9.65 -3.45
CA ASP A 122 17.80 9.55 -2.32
C ASP A 122 17.84 8.10 -1.81
N ARG A 123 19.04 7.50 -1.85
CA ARG A 123 19.23 6.06 -1.56
C ARG A 123 18.94 5.71 -0.11
N ASP A 124 19.23 6.59 0.83
CA ASP A 124 19.01 6.33 2.25
C ASP A 124 17.53 6.51 2.58
N ALA A 125 16.88 7.54 2.01
CA ALA A 125 15.44 7.70 2.10
C ALA A 125 14.70 6.48 1.55
N LEU A 126 15.10 5.99 0.36
CA LEU A 126 14.49 4.81 -0.25
C LEU A 126 14.68 3.55 0.61
N ARG A 127 15.83 3.38 1.27
CA ARG A 127 16.06 2.27 2.21
C ARG A 127 15.20 2.38 3.45
N GLU A 128 15.08 3.57 4.04
CA GLU A 128 14.19 3.84 5.18
C GLU A 128 12.72 3.57 4.81
N PHE A 129 12.29 4.03 3.64
CA PHE A 129 10.94 3.83 3.12
C PHE A 129 10.66 2.34 2.86
N ALA A 130 11.58 1.63 2.20
CA ALA A 130 11.52 0.18 2.01
C ALA A 130 11.47 -0.59 3.34
N GLY A 131 12.26 -0.17 4.33
CA GLY A 131 12.22 -0.72 5.68
C GLY A 131 10.85 -0.55 6.34
N ALA A 132 10.23 0.62 6.17
CA ALA A 132 8.89 0.88 6.67
C ALA A 132 7.80 0.08 5.94
N VAL A 133 7.93 -0.15 4.63
CA VAL A 133 7.06 -1.07 3.89
C VAL A 133 7.12 -2.47 4.50
N ARG A 134 8.33 -2.98 4.79
CA ARG A 134 8.51 -4.26 5.49
C ARG A 134 7.87 -4.27 6.88
N ALA A 135 8.12 -3.25 7.68
CA ALA A 135 7.57 -3.14 9.04
C ALA A 135 6.04 -3.11 9.02
N CYS A 136 5.43 -2.33 8.13
CA CYS A 136 3.99 -2.24 7.98
C CYS A 136 3.38 -3.59 7.55
N HIS A 137 3.96 -4.27 6.56
CA HIS A 137 3.45 -5.57 6.10
C HIS A 137 3.45 -6.61 7.23
N ARG A 138 4.55 -6.74 7.98
CA ARG A 138 4.66 -7.68 9.11
C ARG A 138 3.59 -7.46 10.18
N LEU A 139 3.17 -6.21 10.36
CA LEU A 139 2.19 -5.85 11.38
C LEU A 139 0.75 -5.97 10.88
N ALA A 140 0.49 -5.48 9.66
CA ALA A 140 -0.85 -5.21 9.18
C ALA A 140 -1.40 -6.27 8.22
N VAL A 141 -0.53 -7.01 7.53
CA VAL A 141 -0.91 -7.93 6.43
C VAL A 141 -0.52 -9.37 6.72
N GLU A 142 0.76 -9.63 6.94
CA GLU A 142 1.33 -10.98 7.08
C GLU A 142 0.56 -11.88 8.08
N PRO A 143 0.18 -11.41 9.29
CA PRO A 143 -0.50 -12.26 10.27
C PRO A 143 -1.93 -12.65 9.86
N TYR A 144 -2.52 -11.94 8.90
CA TYR A 144 -3.93 -12.05 8.53
C TYR A 144 -4.15 -12.65 7.14
N TRP A 145 -3.07 -12.85 6.37
CA TRP A 145 -3.11 -13.26 4.97
C TRP A 145 -3.90 -14.55 4.73
N ASN A 146 -3.61 -15.60 5.51
CA ASN A 146 -4.29 -16.91 5.38
C ASN A 146 -5.78 -16.84 5.76
N LYS A 147 -6.12 -15.99 6.73
CA LYS A 147 -7.52 -15.80 7.16
C LYS A 147 -8.32 -15.09 6.07
N GLY A 148 -7.80 -13.99 5.52
CA GLY A 148 -8.48 -13.25 4.45
C GLY A 148 -8.74 -14.10 3.21
N ARG A 149 -7.79 -14.94 2.80
CA ARG A 149 -7.97 -15.87 1.67
C ARG A 149 -9.04 -16.92 1.89
N SER A 150 -9.17 -17.43 3.12
CA SER A 150 -10.17 -18.45 3.44
C SER A 150 -11.60 -17.89 3.35
N GLU A 151 -11.80 -16.62 3.70
CA GLU A 151 -13.09 -15.93 3.57
C GLU A 151 -13.44 -15.66 2.10
N LEU A 152 -12.46 -15.41 1.22
CA LEU A 152 -12.68 -15.18 -0.22
C LEU A 152 -13.12 -16.45 -0.98
N VAL A 153 -12.67 -17.64 -0.56
CA VAL A 153 -13.04 -18.92 -1.18
C VAL A 153 -14.43 -19.39 -0.72
N ALA A 154 -14.95 -18.82 0.37
CA ALA A 154 -16.27 -19.14 0.92
C ALA A 154 -17.43 -18.31 0.30
N LEU A 155 -17.12 -17.41 -0.65
CA LEU A 155 -18.07 -16.60 -1.42
C LEU A 155 -18.33 -17.23 -2.79
#